data_AF-A0AB34QGX1-F1
#
_entry.id   AF-A0AB34QGX1-F1
#
_cell.length_a   1.000
_cell.length_b   1.000
_cell.length_c   1.000
_cell.angle_alpha   90.00
_cell.angle_beta   90.00
_cell.angle_gamma   90.00
#
_symmetry.space_group_name_H-M   'P 1'
#
loop_
_entity.id
_entity.type
_entity.pdbx_description
1 polymer ?
#
loop_
_entity_poly.entity_id
_entity_poly.type
_entity_poly.pdbx_seq_one_letter_code
_entity_poly.pdbx_strand_id
1 'polypeptide(L)'
;MSTAKSVSIWYTEDERIRVEQAAALAGYKHLSKYIRDKSLDRGSHRESSRDSMEAWADRQELVGRLAEIERSQKGAHALLAMLLFLVRKKATTGEVNELVLACEKSGVPADVLAASLPELAALLTRFTEDS
;
A
#
# COMPACT_ATOMS: atom_id res chain seq x y z
N MET A 1 -46.07 9.19 -33.90
CA MET A 1 -45.76 7.74 -33.84
C MET A 1 -44.25 7.56 -33.80
N SER A 2 -43.70 6.88 -32.80
CA SER A 2 -42.25 6.68 -32.69
C SER A 2 -41.78 5.64 -33.71
N THR A 3 -40.85 6.03 -34.60
CA THR A 3 -40.22 5.18 -35.63
C THR A 3 -39.17 4.22 -35.07
N ALA A 4 -39.40 3.68 -33.87
CA ALA A 4 -38.46 2.79 -33.21
C ALA A 4 -38.53 1.38 -33.84
N LYS A 5 -37.38 0.85 -34.26
CA LYS A 5 -37.23 -0.52 -34.75
C LYS A 5 -36.66 -1.41 -33.65
N SER A 6 -37.18 -2.63 -33.50
CA SER A 6 -36.65 -3.63 -32.58
C SER A 6 -35.38 -4.26 -33.14
N VAL A 7 -34.49 -4.69 -32.24
CA VAL A 7 -33.29 -5.48 -32.56
C VAL A 7 -33.39 -6.78 -31.79
N SER A 8 -33.39 -7.92 -32.51
CA SER A 8 -33.38 -9.26 -31.91
C SER A 8 -31.94 -9.71 -31.69
N ILE A 9 -31.61 -10.11 -30.46
CA ILE A 9 -30.31 -10.65 -30.08
C ILE A 9 -30.54 -12.08 -29.58
N TRP A 10 -29.70 -13.01 -30.03
CA TRP A 10 -29.74 -14.41 -29.59
C TRP A 10 -28.73 -14.63 -28.47
N TYR A 11 -29.17 -15.30 -27.41
CA TYR A 11 -28.35 -15.73 -26.30
C TYR A 11 -28.44 -17.25 -26.17
N THR A 12 -27.34 -17.89 -25.78
CA THR A 12 -27.39 -19.22 -25.19
C THR A 12 -28.08 -19.15 -23.82
N GLU A 13 -28.55 -20.28 -23.30
CA GLU A 13 -29.26 -20.31 -22.02
C GLU A 13 -28.38 -19.80 -20.86
N ASP A 14 -27.10 -20.19 -20.85
CA ASP A 14 -26.13 -19.73 -19.84
C ASP A 14 -25.84 -18.22 -19.94
N GLU A 15 -25.81 -17.67 -21.15
CA GLU A 15 -25.67 -16.22 -21.35
C GLU A 15 -26.92 -15.47 -20.89
N ARG A 16 -28.09 -16.01 -21.19
CA ARG A 16 -29.36 -15.42 -20.77
C ARG A 16 -29.46 -15.36 -19.24
N ILE A 17 -29.14 -16.46 -18.55
CA ILE A 17 -29.14 -16.52 -17.08
C ILE A 17 -28.17 -15.48 -16.50
N ARG A 18 -26.96 -15.37 -17.06
CA ARG A 18 -25.96 -14.38 -16.61
C ARG A 18 -26.45 -12.95 -16.80
N VAL A 19 -27.09 -12.63 -17.93
CA VAL A 19 -27.61 -11.28 -18.21
C VAL A 19 -28.80 -10.96 -17.29
N GLU A 20 -29.67 -11.93 -17.02
CA GLU A 20 -30.77 -11.77 -16.06
C GLU A 20 -30.27 -11.52 -14.63
N GLN A 21 -29.27 -12.28 -14.17
CA GLN A 21 -28.63 -12.08 -12.88
C GLN A 21 -27.94 -10.72 -12.78
N ALA A 22 -27.19 -10.32 -13.82
CA ALA A 22 -26.50 -9.04 -13.85
C ALA A 22 -27.50 -7.86 -13.84
N ALA A 23 -28.63 -7.99 -14.54
CA ALA A 23 -29.70 -7.00 -14.50
C ALA A 23 -30.31 -6.87 -13.10
N ALA A 24 -30.55 -8.00 -12.43
CA ALA A 24 -31.09 -8.03 -11.07
C ALA A 24 -30.13 -7.40 -10.06
N LEU A 25 -28.84 -7.76 -10.11
CA LEU A 25 -27.79 -7.21 -9.25
C LEU A 25 -27.63 -5.69 -9.43
N ALA A 26 -27.78 -5.19 -10.66
CA ALA A 26 -27.75 -3.77 -10.97
C ALA A 26 -29.07 -3.03 -10.66
N GLY A 27 -30.08 -3.72 -10.10
CA GLY A 27 -31.36 -3.13 -9.69
C GLY A 27 -32.33 -2.83 -10.83
N TYR A 28 -32.14 -3.42 -12.01
CA TYR A 28 -33.02 -3.21 -13.15
C TYR A 28 -34.27 -4.08 -13.05
N LYS A 29 -35.45 -3.44 -13.16
CA LYS A 29 -36.75 -4.13 -13.22
C LYS A 29 -37.00 -4.87 -14.54
N HIS A 30 -36.38 -4.41 -15.63
CA HIS A 30 -36.61 -4.94 -16.98
C HIS A 30 -35.28 -5.21 -17.69
N LEU A 31 -35.12 -6.44 -18.17
CA LEU A 31 -33.92 -6.91 -18.88
C LEU A 31 -33.65 -6.10 -20.16
N SER A 32 -34.70 -5.73 -20.90
CA SER A 32 -34.58 -4.94 -22.13
C SER A 32 -34.02 -3.54 -21.89
N LYS A 33 -34.32 -2.93 -20.73
CA LYS A 33 -33.74 -1.65 -20.32
C LYS A 33 -32.26 -1.82 -19.97
N TYR A 34 -31.94 -2.85 -19.19
CA TYR A 34 -30.56 -3.18 -18.83
C TYR A 34 -29.69 -3.40 -20.07
N ILE A 35 -30.15 -4.23 -21.02
CA ILE A 35 -29.42 -4.50 -22.27
C ILE A 35 -29.25 -3.23 -23.09
N ARG A 36 -30.30 -2.42 -23.22
CA ARG A 36 -30.21 -1.14 -23.95
C ARG A 36 -29.19 -0.22 -23.31
N ASP A 37 -29.30 0.03 -22.00
CA ASP A 37 -28.44 0.96 -21.29
C ASP A 37 -26.97 0.49 -21.37
N LYS A 38 -26.70 -0.82 -21.22
CA LYS A 38 -25.36 -1.38 -21.39
C LYS A 38 -24.85 -1.40 -22.83
N SER A 39 -25.71 -1.58 -23.83
CA SER A 39 -25.33 -1.50 -25.24
C SER A 39 -24.96 -0.08 -25.69
N LEU A 40 -25.49 0.93 -25.00
CA LEU A 40 -25.25 2.35 -25.25
C LEU A 40 -24.18 2.96 -24.33
N ASP A 41 -23.78 2.23 -23.27
CA ASP A 41 -22.76 2.63 -22.32
C ASP A 41 -21.37 2.67 -23.00
N ARG A 42 -20.95 3.89 -23.35
CA ARG A 42 -19.65 4.15 -24.00
C ARG A 42 -18.48 4.23 -23.00
N GLY A 43 -18.73 4.21 -21.69
CA GLY A 43 -17.71 4.38 -20.64
C GLY A 43 -17.12 3.06 -20.16
N SER A 44 -17.96 2.03 -20.01
CA SER A 44 -17.61 0.77 -19.33
C SER A 44 -16.43 -0.01 -19.93
N HIS A 45 -16.18 0.06 -21.24
CA HIS A 45 -15.14 -0.76 -21.87
C HIS A 45 -13.76 -0.11 -21.94
N ARG A 46 -13.68 1.22 -21.80
CA ARG A 46 -12.42 1.98 -21.81
C ARG A 46 -11.92 2.31 -20.41
N GLU A 47 -12.83 2.49 -19.46
CA GLU A 47 -12.47 2.77 -18.07
C GLU A 47 -11.96 1.52 -17.36
N SER A 48 -12.63 0.37 -17.42
CA SER A 48 -12.24 -0.80 -16.62
C SER A 48 -10.82 -1.32 -16.90
N SER A 49 -10.35 -1.25 -18.16
CA SER A 49 -9.02 -1.71 -18.53
C SER A 49 -7.91 -0.71 -18.17
N ARG A 50 -8.20 0.60 -18.20
CA ARG A 50 -7.24 1.64 -17.76
C ARG A 50 -7.17 1.73 -16.24
N ASP A 51 -8.32 1.70 -15.60
CA ASP A 51 -8.48 1.69 -14.15
C ASP A 51 -7.80 0.44 -13.54
N SER A 52 -7.85 -0.71 -14.24
CA SER A 52 -7.12 -1.91 -13.80
C SER A 52 -5.60 -1.80 -13.90
N MET A 53 -5.07 -1.06 -14.88
CA MET A 53 -3.63 -0.92 -15.11
C MET A 53 -3.03 0.13 -14.16
N GLU A 54 -3.74 1.24 -13.96
CA GLU A 54 -3.41 2.27 -12.97
C GLU A 54 -3.49 1.69 -11.55
N ALA A 55 -4.56 0.97 -11.21
CA ALA A 55 -4.67 0.30 -9.91
C ALA A 55 -3.58 -0.77 -9.69
N TRP A 56 -3.11 -1.45 -10.75
CA TRP A 56 -2.00 -2.38 -10.65
C TRP A 56 -0.67 -1.66 -10.40
N ALA A 57 -0.43 -0.55 -11.10
CA ALA A 57 0.76 0.28 -10.91
C ALA A 57 0.82 0.87 -9.49
N ASP A 58 -0.28 1.44 -9.01
CA ASP A 58 -0.39 1.97 -7.65
C ASP A 58 -0.15 0.87 -6.61
N ARG A 59 -0.67 -0.34 -6.84
CA ARG A 59 -0.44 -1.46 -5.94
C ARG A 59 1.02 -1.90 -5.91
N GLN A 60 1.71 -1.90 -7.05
CA GLN A 60 3.14 -2.19 -7.09
C GLN A 60 3.97 -1.13 -6.38
N GLU A 61 3.63 0.15 -6.56
CA GLU A 61 4.29 1.25 -5.85
C GLU A 61 4.10 1.11 -4.34
N LEU A 62 2.88 0.83 -3.89
CA LEU A 62 2.57 0.61 -2.47
C LEU A 62 3.33 -0.58 -1.90
N VAL A 63 3.44 -1.69 -2.63
CA VAL A 63 4.24 -2.86 -2.22
C VAL A 63 5.72 -2.49 -2.13
N GLY A 64 6.25 -1.70 -3.07
CA GLY A 64 7.63 -1.20 -3.03
C GLY A 64 7.90 -0.36 -1.79
N ARG A 65 7.02 0.61 -1.49
CA ARG A 65 7.11 1.45 -0.28
C ARG A 65 7.01 0.61 1.00
N LEU A 66 6.15 -0.40 1.02
CA LEU A 66 5.98 -1.27 2.18
C LEU A 66 7.23 -2.14 2.42
N ALA A 67 7.85 -2.66 1.35
CA ALA A 67 9.12 -3.39 1.45
C ALA A 67 10.28 -2.51 1.92
N GLU A 68 10.28 -1.22 1.59
CA GLU A 68 11.24 -0.25 2.09
C GLU A 68 11.03 0.05 3.58
N ILE A 69 9.78 0.25 4.01
CA ILE A 69 9.42 0.42 5.42
C ILE A 69 9.82 -0.81 6.23
N GLU A 70 9.54 -2.03 5.73
CA GLU A 70 9.89 -3.27 6.43
C GLU A 70 11.41 -3.41 6.61
N ARG A 71 12.20 -3.05 5.60
CA ARG A 71 13.66 -3.02 5.69
C ARG A 71 14.14 -2.01 6.74
N SER A 72 13.59 -0.80 6.73
CA SER A 72 13.91 0.23 7.74
C SER A 72 13.54 -0.24 9.15
N GLN A 73 12.35 -0.83 9.31
CA GLN A 73 11.88 -1.37 10.57
C GLN A 73 12.81 -2.47 11.10
N LYS A 74 13.23 -3.42 10.25
CA LYS A 74 14.21 -4.46 10.62
C LYS A 74 15.52 -3.87 11.10
N GLY A 75 16.02 -2.82 10.45
CA GLY A 75 17.20 -2.07 10.87
C GLY A 75 17.03 -1.46 12.26
N ALA A 76 15.92 -0.77 12.50
CA ALA A 76 15.61 -0.16 13.80
C ALA A 76 15.49 -1.20 14.93
N HIS A 77 14.86 -2.35 14.67
CA HIS A 77 14.75 -3.43 15.67
C HIS A 77 16.11 -4.04 16.01
N ALA A 78 16.99 -4.19 15.02
CA ALA A 78 18.35 -4.66 15.26
C ALA A 78 19.15 -3.69 16.15
N LEU A 79 19.05 -2.38 15.90
CA LEU A 79 19.69 -1.35 16.72
C LEU A 79 19.14 -1.35 18.16
N LEU A 80 17.82 -1.44 18.32
CA LEU A 80 17.18 -1.56 19.63
C LEU A 80 17.68 -2.80 20.39
N ALA A 81 17.81 -3.95 19.72
CA ALA A 81 18.35 -5.16 20.34
C ALA A 81 19.81 -4.99 20.77
N MET A 82 20.64 -4.33 19.95
CA MET A 82 22.03 -4.01 20.29
C MET A 82 22.12 -3.08 21.51
N LEU A 83 21.30 -2.02 21.53
CA LEU A 83 21.25 -1.09 22.66
C LEU A 83 20.74 -1.77 23.94
N LEU A 84 19.68 -2.56 23.88
CA LEU A 84 19.18 -3.34 25.03
C LEU A 84 20.23 -4.31 25.56
N PHE A 85 21.01 -4.93 24.68
CA PHE A 85 22.12 -5.79 25.06
C PHE A 85 23.23 -5.02 25.78
N LEU A 86 23.60 -3.84 25.29
CA LEU A 86 24.58 -2.96 25.93
C LEU A 86 24.10 -2.48 27.30
N VAL A 87 22.83 -2.07 27.42
CA VAL A 87 22.22 -1.69 28.71
C VAL A 87 22.26 -2.86 29.70
N ARG A 88 21.89 -4.08 29.26
CA ARG A 88 21.94 -5.28 30.10
C ARG A 88 23.36 -5.60 30.57
N LYS A 89 24.37 -5.33 29.74
CA LYS A 89 25.78 -5.50 30.08
C LYS A 89 26.38 -4.37 30.92
N LYS A 90 25.62 -3.31 31.22
CA LYS A 90 26.14 -2.08 31.83
C LYS A 90 27.32 -1.53 31.04
N ALA A 91 27.17 -1.51 29.72
CA ALA A 91 28.20 -1.05 28.82
C ALA A 91 28.66 0.38 29.18
N THR A 92 29.95 0.61 29.00
CA THR A 92 30.57 1.91 29.21
C THR A 92 30.24 2.87 28.07
N THR A 93 30.40 4.16 28.31
CA THR A 93 30.19 5.22 27.30
C THR A 93 31.03 5.02 26.03
N GLY A 94 32.22 4.41 26.15
CA GLY A 94 33.06 4.05 25.00
C GLY A 94 32.43 3.01 24.09
N GLU A 95 31.85 1.95 24.65
CA GLU A 95 31.21 0.86 23.88
C GLU A 95 29.94 1.34 23.15
N VAL A 96 29.22 2.31 23.73
CA VAL A 96 28.07 2.96 23.08
C VAL A 96 28.54 3.85 21.91
N ASN A 97 29.61 4.63 22.09
CA ASN A 97 30.17 5.46 21.02
C ASN A 97 30.74 4.64 19.86
N GLU A 98 31.37 3.49 20.14
CA GLU A 98 31.82 2.56 19.09
C GLU A 98 30.64 2.04 18.26
N LEU A 99 29.50 1.73 18.90
CA LEU A 99 28.30 1.31 18.19
C LEU A 99 27.74 2.44 17.32
N VAL A 100 27.70 3.68 17.81
CA VAL A 100 27.26 4.86 17.02
C VAL A 100 28.16 5.05 15.80
N LEU A 101 29.48 5.02 15.97
CA LEU A 101 30.46 5.13 14.88
C LEU A 101 30.34 3.98 13.86
N ALA A 102 29.99 2.77 14.30
CA ALA A 102 29.74 1.63 13.42
C ALA A 102 28.44 1.81 12.62
N CYS A 103 27.42 2.43 13.20
CA CYS A 103 26.16 2.75 12.52
C CYS A 103 26.35 3.83 11.45
N GLU A 104 27.12 4.88 11.76
CA GLU A 104 27.44 5.94 10.79
C GLU A 104 28.20 5.40 9.58
N LYS A 105 29.20 4.54 9.82
CA LYS A 105 29.98 3.91 8.74
C LYS A 105 29.19 2.92 7.90
N SER A 106 28.10 2.36 8.43
CA SER A 106 27.23 1.43 7.71
C SER A 106 26.07 2.11 6.98
N GLY A 107 26.01 3.45 6.98
CA GLY A 107 25.00 4.21 6.25
C GLY A 107 23.61 4.15 6.90
N VAL A 108 23.53 3.76 8.18
CA VAL A 108 22.31 3.94 8.98
C VAL A 108 22.20 5.43 9.27
N PRO A 109 21.17 6.14 8.77
CA PRO A 109 21.07 7.56 8.99
C PRO A 109 20.84 7.81 10.49
N ALA A 110 21.73 8.55 11.13
CA ALA A 110 21.55 9.01 12.50
C ALA A 110 20.21 9.76 12.68
N ASP A 111 19.70 10.35 11.61
CA ASP A 111 18.38 10.98 11.52
C ASP A 111 17.21 10.00 11.78
N VAL A 112 17.35 8.71 11.43
CA VAL A 112 16.32 7.68 11.71
C VAL A 112 16.26 7.37 13.19
N LEU A 113 17.40 7.35 13.89
CA LEU A 113 17.44 7.19 15.34
C LEU A 113 16.84 8.41 16.06
N ALA A 114 17.14 9.62 15.57
CA ALA A 114 16.58 10.86 16.12
C ALA A 114 15.06 11.02 15.89
N ALA A 115 14.56 10.59 14.72
CA ALA A 115 13.14 10.69 14.38
C ALA A 115 12.29 9.56 15.00
N SER A 116 12.84 8.36 15.18
CA SER A 116 12.09 7.20 15.71
C SER A 116 12.06 7.13 17.23
N LEU A 117 13.09 7.65 17.92
CA LEU A 117 13.17 7.69 19.37
C LEU A 117 13.75 9.03 19.84
N PRO A 118 12.94 10.10 19.88
CA PRO A 118 13.38 11.43 20.32
C PRO A 118 13.87 11.44 21.77
N GLU A 119 13.35 10.55 22.62
CA GLU A 119 13.80 10.38 24.01
C GLU A 119 15.22 9.81 24.11
N LEU A 120 15.59 8.92 23.18
CA LEU A 120 16.94 8.36 23.11
C LEU A 120 17.94 9.39 22.56
N ALA A 121 17.53 10.17 21.56
CA ALA A 121 18.31 11.29 21.06
C ALA A 121 18.54 12.36 22.13
N ALA A 122 17.51 12.68 22.92
CA ALA A 122 17.62 13.61 24.05
C ALA A 122 18.53 13.09 25.18
N LEU A 123 18.54 11.78 25.42
CA LEU A 123 19.50 11.16 26.34
C LEU A 123 20.92 11.25 25.78
N LEU A 124 21.14 10.94 24.50
CA LEU A 124 22.45 11.04 23.86
C LEU A 124 23.00 12.47 23.90
N THR A 125 22.18 13.49 23.59
CA THR A 125 22.61 14.90 23.66
C THR A 125 22.96 15.34 25.08
N ARG A 126 22.20 14.92 26.10
CA ARG A 126 22.54 15.19 27.51
C ARG A 126 23.84 14.51 27.93
N PHE A 127 24.11 13.29 27.45
CA PHE A 127 25.35 12.59 27.76
C PHE A 127 26.57 13.17 27.02
N THR A 128 26.38 13.85 25.89
CA THR A 128 27.45 14.52 25.15
C THR A 128 27.74 15.95 25.62
N GLU A 129 26.78 16.65 26.24
CA GLU A 129 26.97 18.00 26.78
C GLU A 129 27.62 18.01 28.17
N ASP A 130 27.59 16.89 28.89
CA ASP A 130 28.25 16.71 30.21
C ASP A 130 29.71 16.20 30.11
N SER A 131 30.37 16.31 28.94
CA SER A 131 31.81 16.01 28.75
C SER A 131 32.63 17.23 28.30
#